data_AF-J2TK55-F1
#
_entry.id   AF-J2TK55-F1
#
_cell.length_a   1.000
_cell.length_b   1.000
_cell.length_c   1.000
_cell.angle_alpha   90.00
_cell.angle_beta   90.00
_cell.angle_gamma   90.00
#
_symmetry.space_group_name_H-M   'P 1'
#
loop_
_entity.id
_entity.type
_entity.pdbx_description
1 polymer ?
#
loop_
_entity_poly.entity_id
_entity_poly.type
_entity_poly.pdbx_seq_one_letter_code
_entity_poly.pdbx_strand_id
1 'polypeptide(L)'
;MRPESKEFFFLIDEALAEANGEDSYNRISELVENYGEGRKQGRMLAVMSSIDNLFYSIHPRLLHLPDSNAFSPGLTHWLNQLQMTRIKDGCYLKREGRVLVPRGPLTRTARAVTTSCAEVFRDRFHSLSVCDLTSKINEVPVSFDVKVIGVSRKDGVGSVENRPDIFRFIPVAIDKDDLNVSQEFRNGQDFIDFKVSDGARVKACVLDGIVAGDNEPDFVIVPEFMITENIAGEISDAIFRNPASYRLFLAGTGATLEEEDGQSWNEARMMNARGQVLWRQRKIWQADLPCARADKLGVFPTVKSGSIMEDNASGENLVIADVEDLGRCVILICQDVKASPLTNYVIDNFQPDWVFVPLLDFGVDEGRWSHDRCYALSSSSAARYLVSTSLSLAEKVGDKNLPCASAIGPKDSDGEKINRAAVLVRLENESNYVDVSWDAVVTKTKMMIK
;
A
#
# COMPACT_ATOMS: atom_id res chain seq x y z
N MET A 1 -12.47 -22.96 -24.65
CA MET A 1 -11.87 -24.12 -23.95
C MET A 1 -12.96 -25.12 -23.65
N ARG A 2 -12.72 -26.43 -23.84
CA ARG A 2 -13.67 -27.46 -23.38
C ARG A 2 -13.42 -27.69 -21.88
N PRO A 3 -14.45 -27.81 -21.04
CA PRO A 3 -14.25 -28.18 -19.65
C PRO A 3 -13.64 -29.59 -19.56
N GLU A 4 -12.62 -29.76 -18.72
CA GLU A 4 -11.98 -31.06 -18.48
C GLU A 4 -12.89 -31.98 -17.66
N SER A 5 -12.67 -33.29 -17.75
CA SER A 5 -13.47 -34.28 -17.02
C SER A 5 -13.21 -34.20 -15.51
N LYS A 6 -14.19 -34.60 -14.69
CA LYS A 6 -14.00 -34.77 -13.23
C LYS A 6 -12.86 -35.74 -12.91
N GLU A 7 -12.66 -36.75 -13.75
CA GLU A 7 -11.55 -37.70 -13.67
C GLU A 7 -10.19 -37.01 -13.80
N PHE A 8 -10.06 -36.02 -14.68
CA PHE A 8 -8.81 -35.28 -14.82
C PHE A 8 -8.46 -34.47 -13.57
N PHE A 9 -9.45 -33.81 -12.95
CA PHE A 9 -9.25 -33.10 -11.68
C PHE A 9 -8.82 -34.06 -10.55
N PHE A 10 -9.42 -35.25 -10.48
CA PHE A 10 -9.03 -36.28 -9.51
C PHE A 10 -7.55 -36.69 -9.67
N LEU A 11 -7.08 -36.88 -10.91
CA LEU A 11 -5.68 -37.20 -11.18
C LEU A 11 -4.72 -36.06 -10.77
N ILE A 12 -5.13 -34.80 -10.95
CA ILE A 12 -4.35 -33.65 -10.49
C ILE A 12 -4.27 -33.63 -8.97
N ASP A 13 -5.39 -33.85 -8.28
CA ASP A 13 -5.44 -33.83 -6.82
C ASP A 13 -4.58 -34.97 -6.23
N GLU A 14 -4.60 -36.17 -6.83
CA GLU A 14 -3.70 -37.27 -6.46
C GLU A 14 -2.23 -36.92 -6.66
N ALA A 15 -1.88 -36.24 -7.76
CA ALA A 15 -0.51 -35.81 -8.02
C ALA A 15 -0.07 -34.70 -7.06
N LEU A 16 -0.97 -33.79 -6.65
CA LEU A 16 -0.70 -32.73 -5.68
C LEU A 16 -0.57 -33.26 -4.24
N ALA A 17 -1.19 -34.40 -3.95
CA ALA A 17 -1.12 -35.06 -2.65
C ALA A 17 0.22 -35.79 -2.40
N GLU A 18 1.11 -35.84 -3.39
CA GLU A 18 2.44 -36.43 -3.23
C GLU A 18 3.22 -35.77 -2.08
N ALA A 19 3.97 -36.60 -1.34
CA ALA A 19 4.73 -36.14 -0.19
C ALA A 19 5.91 -35.24 -0.58
N ASN A 20 6.43 -35.41 -1.80
CA ASN A 20 7.54 -34.66 -2.38
C ASN A 20 7.03 -33.77 -3.53
N GLY A 21 7.44 -32.49 -3.52
CA GLY A 21 7.08 -31.54 -4.57
C GLY A 21 7.66 -31.85 -5.95
N GLU A 22 8.83 -32.51 -6.04
CA GLU A 22 9.42 -32.92 -7.32
C GLU A 22 8.61 -34.05 -7.98
N ASP A 23 8.19 -35.05 -7.18
CA ASP A 23 7.34 -36.14 -7.65
C ASP A 23 5.97 -35.61 -8.08
N SER A 24 5.41 -34.66 -7.31
CA SER A 24 4.18 -33.95 -7.67
C SER A 24 4.32 -33.23 -9.02
N TYR A 25 5.40 -32.47 -9.22
CA TYR A 25 5.67 -31.76 -10.47
C TYR A 25 5.80 -32.70 -11.67
N ASN A 26 6.53 -33.80 -11.53
CA ASN A 26 6.73 -34.79 -12.59
C ASN A 26 5.39 -35.42 -13.00
N ARG A 27 4.59 -35.88 -12.04
CA ARG A 27 3.25 -36.45 -12.31
C ARG A 27 2.33 -35.43 -13.00
N ILE A 28 2.31 -34.18 -12.55
CA ILE A 28 1.51 -33.12 -13.18
C ILE A 28 1.97 -32.84 -14.61
N SER A 29 3.29 -32.82 -14.86
CA SER A 29 3.85 -32.59 -16.19
C SER A 29 3.41 -33.68 -17.17
N GLU A 30 3.47 -34.96 -16.75
CA GLU A 30 2.99 -36.10 -17.53
C GLU A 30 1.49 -36.00 -17.87
N LEU A 31 0.66 -35.51 -16.94
CA LEU A 31 -0.78 -35.32 -17.14
C LEU A 31 -1.11 -34.27 -18.22
N VAL A 32 -0.23 -33.29 -18.41
CA VAL A 32 -0.38 -32.20 -19.40
C VAL A 32 0.24 -32.58 -20.74
N GLU A 33 1.35 -33.31 -20.73
CA GLU A 33 2.06 -33.77 -21.92
C GLU A 33 1.24 -34.82 -22.70
N ASN A 34 1.51 -34.95 -24.00
CA ASN A 34 0.86 -35.91 -24.92
C ASN A 34 -0.53 -35.55 -25.49
N TYR A 35 -0.96 -34.28 -25.46
CA TYR A 35 -2.23 -33.85 -26.05
C TYR A 35 -2.06 -32.76 -27.11
N GLY A 36 -2.96 -32.74 -28.09
CA GLY A 36 -3.03 -31.66 -29.09
C GLY A 36 -3.23 -30.28 -28.44
N GLU A 37 -2.73 -29.24 -29.10
CA GLU A 37 -2.54 -27.88 -28.54
C GLU A 37 -3.77 -27.32 -27.78
N GLY A 38 -4.97 -27.43 -28.35
CA GLY A 38 -6.20 -26.92 -27.71
C GLY A 38 -6.65 -27.70 -26.47
N ARG A 39 -6.29 -28.98 -26.33
CA ARG A 39 -6.52 -29.75 -25.09
C ARG A 39 -5.42 -29.46 -24.06
N LYS A 40 -4.18 -29.27 -24.52
CA LYS A 40 -3.04 -28.91 -23.64
C LYS A 40 -3.33 -27.63 -22.86
N GLN A 41 -3.84 -26.58 -23.51
CA GLN A 41 -4.18 -25.31 -22.84
C GLN A 41 -5.29 -25.45 -21.80
N GLY A 42 -6.35 -26.21 -22.11
CA GLY A 42 -7.44 -26.49 -21.16
C GLY A 42 -6.96 -27.24 -19.92
N ARG A 43 -6.08 -28.23 -20.12
CA ARG A 43 -5.44 -28.97 -19.04
C ARG A 43 -4.48 -28.14 -18.20
N MET A 44 -3.66 -27.30 -18.82
CA MET A 44 -2.79 -26.36 -18.10
C MET A 44 -3.63 -25.44 -17.21
N LEU A 45 -4.75 -24.92 -17.72
CA LEU A 45 -5.65 -24.10 -16.92
C LEU A 45 -6.25 -24.89 -15.74
N ALA A 46 -6.71 -26.12 -15.96
CA ALA A 46 -7.23 -26.97 -14.89
C ALA A 46 -6.17 -27.25 -13.81
N VAL A 47 -4.93 -27.56 -14.21
CA VAL A 47 -3.79 -27.73 -13.30
C VAL A 47 -3.52 -26.45 -12.51
N MET A 48 -3.45 -25.30 -13.18
CA MET A 48 -3.24 -24.01 -12.51
C MET A 48 -4.34 -23.72 -11.49
N SER A 49 -5.60 -24.01 -11.81
CA SER A 49 -6.73 -23.85 -10.89
C SER A 49 -6.64 -24.80 -9.69
N SER A 50 -6.27 -26.06 -9.87
CA SER A 50 -6.06 -27.00 -8.75
C SER A 50 -4.89 -26.57 -7.86
N ILE A 51 -3.79 -26.07 -8.44
CA ILE A 51 -2.67 -25.52 -7.66
C ILE A 51 -3.11 -24.29 -6.86
N ASP A 52 -3.83 -23.35 -7.48
CA ASP A 52 -4.34 -22.16 -6.78
C ASP A 52 -5.31 -22.53 -5.64
N ASN A 53 -6.18 -23.53 -5.86
CA ASN A 53 -7.07 -24.05 -4.83
C ASN A 53 -6.31 -24.73 -3.69
N LEU A 54 -5.25 -25.50 -3.99
CA LEU A 54 -4.41 -26.11 -2.96
C LEU A 54 -3.73 -25.03 -2.11
N PHE A 55 -3.12 -24.02 -2.74
CA PHE A 55 -2.44 -22.95 -2.01
C PHE A 55 -3.39 -22.08 -1.19
N TYR A 56 -4.69 -22.13 -1.48
CA TYR A 56 -5.68 -21.52 -0.60
C TYR A 56 -5.57 -22.06 0.84
N SER A 57 -5.21 -23.33 1.04
CA SER A 57 -5.08 -23.97 2.37
C SER A 57 -3.98 -23.37 3.26
N ILE A 58 -2.98 -22.72 2.66
CA ILE A 58 -1.89 -22.03 3.35
C ILE A 58 -1.92 -20.51 3.12
N HIS A 59 -3.02 -20.00 2.57
CA HIS A 59 -3.17 -18.59 2.25
C HIS A 59 -3.47 -17.77 3.51
N PRO A 60 -2.84 -16.60 3.73
CA PRO A 60 -3.05 -15.78 4.94
C PRO A 60 -4.52 -15.46 5.23
N ARG A 61 -5.34 -15.29 4.18
CA ARG A 61 -6.79 -15.02 4.27
C ARG A 61 -7.56 -16.05 5.09
N LEU A 62 -7.13 -17.32 5.11
CA LEU A 62 -7.81 -18.36 5.87
C LEU A 62 -7.76 -18.13 7.38
N LEU A 63 -6.72 -17.45 7.89
CA LEU A 63 -6.61 -17.12 9.32
C LEU A 63 -7.73 -16.19 9.81
N HIS A 64 -8.42 -15.51 8.90
CA HIS A 64 -9.43 -14.49 9.19
C HIS A 64 -10.86 -14.92 8.89
N LEU A 65 -11.08 -16.15 8.41
CA LEU A 65 -12.44 -16.63 8.17
C LEU A 65 -13.08 -17.10 9.49
N PRO A 66 -14.34 -16.69 9.79
CA PRO A 66 -15.05 -17.06 11.03
C PRO A 66 -15.18 -18.57 11.27
N ASP A 67 -15.15 -19.36 10.20
CA ASP A 67 -15.26 -20.83 10.22
C ASP A 67 -13.91 -21.54 10.09
N SER A 68 -12.77 -20.85 10.27
CA SER A 68 -11.42 -21.45 10.12
C SER A 68 -11.07 -22.55 11.12
N ASN A 69 -11.89 -22.77 12.16
CA ASN A 69 -11.85 -23.98 12.98
C ASN A 69 -12.30 -25.25 12.22
N ALA A 70 -12.90 -25.11 11.03
CA ALA A 70 -13.26 -26.22 10.16
C ALA A 70 -12.05 -26.64 9.31
N PHE A 71 -11.30 -27.61 9.82
CA PHE A 71 -10.40 -28.49 9.06
C PHE A 71 -9.35 -27.78 8.16
N SER A 72 -8.13 -27.61 8.67
CA SER A 72 -6.97 -27.89 7.81
C SER A 72 -6.85 -29.42 7.71
N PRO A 73 -7.27 -30.08 6.61
CA PRO A 73 -6.76 -31.42 6.34
C PRO A 73 -5.24 -31.37 6.45
N GLY A 74 -4.63 -32.41 7.04
CA GLY A 74 -3.20 -32.41 7.36
C GLY A 74 -2.37 -31.92 6.17
N LEU A 75 -1.86 -30.69 6.28
CA LEU A 75 -1.06 -30.08 5.22
C LEU A 75 0.11 -31.01 4.93
N THR A 76 0.40 -31.22 3.65
CA THR A 76 1.60 -31.97 3.25
C THR A 76 2.83 -31.30 3.84
N HIS A 77 3.89 -32.08 4.07
CA HIS A 77 5.11 -31.56 4.69
C HIS A 77 5.69 -30.37 3.91
N TRP A 78 5.68 -30.43 2.57
CA TRP A 78 6.21 -29.37 1.72
C TRP A 78 5.35 -28.09 1.76
N LEU A 79 4.02 -28.16 1.90
CA LEU A 79 3.17 -26.97 2.07
C LEU A 79 3.44 -26.26 3.41
N ASN A 80 3.63 -27.02 4.49
CA ASN A 80 4.03 -26.46 5.78
C ASN A 80 5.39 -25.75 5.67
N GLN A 81 6.36 -26.36 4.99
CA GLN A 81 7.65 -25.72 4.74
C GLN A 81 7.50 -24.41 3.98
N LEU A 82 6.69 -24.38 2.91
CA LEU A 82 6.43 -23.14 2.15
C LEU A 82 5.80 -22.05 3.01
N GLN A 83 4.86 -22.39 3.90
CA GLN A 83 4.28 -21.42 4.84
C GLN A 83 5.35 -20.81 5.75
N MET A 84 6.25 -21.65 6.30
CA MET A 84 7.37 -21.19 7.12
C MET A 84 8.36 -20.32 6.33
N THR A 85 8.67 -20.71 5.09
CA THR A 85 9.49 -19.91 4.17
C THR A 85 8.85 -18.55 3.93
N ARG A 86 7.53 -18.48 3.73
CA ARG A 86 6.83 -17.21 3.53
C ARG A 86 6.93 -16.28 4.74
N ILE A 87 6.78 -16.81 5.95
CA ILE A 87 6.92 -16.00 7.18
C ILE A 87 8.34 -15.44 7.30
N LYS A 88 9.35 -16.21 6.90
CA LYS A 88 10.76 -15.83 7.02
C LYS A 88 11.23 -14.89 5.90
N ASP A 89 10.92 -15.24 4.66
CA ASP A 89 11.51 -14.69 3.44
C ASP A 89 10.51 -13.84 2.62
N GLY A 90 9.29 -13.63 3.12
CA GLY A 90 8.26 -12.82 2.45
C GLY A 90 7.51 -13.52 1.32
N CYS A 91 7.96 -14.69 0.88
CA CYS A 91 7.43 -15.40 -0.28
C CYS A 91 7.50 -16.92 -0.10
N TYR A 92 6.70 -17.66 -0.86
CA TYR A 92 6.77 -19.12 -0.86
C TYR A 92 8.03 -19.62 -1.56
N LEU A 93 8.46 -18.94 -2.62
CA LEU A 93 9.63 -19.29 -3.41
C LEU A 93 10.19 -18.06 -4.11
N LYS A 94 11.52 -17.97 -4.23
CA LYS A 94 12.24 -16.98 -5.03
C LYS A 94 13.15 -17.68 -6.03
N ARG A 95 13.00 -17.40 -7.33
CA ARG A 95 13.79 -18.00 -8.41
C ARG A 95 13.87 -17.09 -9.62
N GLU A 96 15.05 -16.94 -10.21
CA GLU A 96 15.27 -16.25 -11.51
C GLU A 96 14.66 -14.83 -11.57
N GLY A 97 14.83 -14.05 -10.50
CA GLY A 97 14.27 -12.69 -10.44
C GLY A 97 12.75 -12.63 -10.24
N ARG A 98 12.10 -13.75 -9.92
CA ARG A 98 10.67 -13.84 -9.60
C ARG A 98 10.44 -14.37 -8.19
N VAL A 99 9.27 -14.07 -7.66
CA VAL A 99 8.73 -14.60 -6.41
C VAL A 99 7.34 -15.17 -6.60
N LEU A 100 7.08 -16.28 -5.91
CA LEU A 100 5.75 -16.82 -5.70
C LEU A 100 5.24 -16.31 -4.35
N VAL A 101 4.17 -15.51 -4.38
CA VAL A 101 3.58 -14.87 -3.20
C VAL A 101 2.10 -15.21 -3.08
N PRO A 102 1.51 -15.12 -1.88
CA PRO A 102 0.06 -15.14 -1.76
C PRO A 102 -0.53 -13.94 -2.50
N ARG A 103 -1.60 -14.17 -3.27
CA ARG A 103 -2.31 -13.14 -4.03
C ARG A 103 -3.21 -12.35 -3.09
N GLY A 104 -3.00 -11.04 -3.04
CA GLY A 104 -3.84 -10.17 -2.24
C GLY A 104 -5.27 -10.03 -2.79
N PRO A 105 -6.19 -9.40 -2.06
CA PRO A 105 -6.00 -8.90 -0.69
C PRO A 105 -5.84 -10.07 0.32
N LEU A 106 -5.02 -9.89 1.35
CA LEU A 106 -4.61 -10.97 2.26
C LEU A 106 -5.56 -11.18 3.42
N THR A 107 -6.29 -10.16 3.86
CA THR A 107 -7.21 -10.26 5.02
C THR A 107 -8.67 -10.00 4.64
N ARG A 108 -8.95 -9.87 3.34
CA ARG A 108 -10.27 -9.55 2.79
C ARG A 108 -10.65 -10.51 1.68
N THR A 109 -11.93 -10.50 1.33
CA THR A 109 -12.46 -11.28 0.20
C THR A 109 -11.72 -10.92 -1.08
N ALA A 110 -11.38 -11.95 -1.86
CA ALA A 110 -10.78 -11.77 -3.18
C ALA A 110 -11.71 -10.96 -4.10
N ARG A 111 -11.11 -10.24 -5.05
CA ARG A 111 -11.84 -9.54 -6.10
C ARG A 111 -12.67 -10.55 -6.91
N ALA A 112 -13.94 -10.24 -7.17
CA ALA A 112 -14.77 -11.11 -7.98
C ALA A 112 -14.28 -11.14 -9.44
N VAL A 113 -14.43 -12.31 -10.09
CA VAL A 113 -14.02 -12.54 -11.49
C VAL A 113 -14.63 -11.52 -12.47
N THR A 114 -15.79 -10.96 -12.12
CA THR A 114 -16.57 -10.04 -12.97
C THR A 114 -16.39 -8.57 -12.60
N THR A 115 -15.62 -8.21 -11.56
CA THR A 115 -15.49 -6.82 -11.06
C THR A 115 -14.96 -5.84 -12.12
N SER A 116 -14.12 -6.31 -13.04
CA SER A 116 -13.58 -5.52 -14.15
C SER A 116 -14.59 -5.26 -15.27
N CYS A 117 -15.79 -5.88 -15.21
CA CYS A 117 -16.74 -5.97 -16.32
C CYS A 117 -16.11 -6.54 -17.61
N ALA A 118 -15.01 -7.28 -17.48
CA ALA A 118 -14.27 -7.92 -18.57
C ALA A 118 -13.71 -9.27 -18.09
N GLU A 119 -13.41 -10.17 -19.02
CA GLU A 119 -12.72 -11.42 -18.68
C GLU A 119 -11.23 -11.15 -18.50
N VAL A 120 -10.77 -11.03 -17.26
CA VAL A 120 -9.35 -10.87 -16.94
C VAL A 120 -8.83 -12.19 -16.40
N PHE A 121 -7.87 -12.79 -17.11
CA PHE A 121 -7.32 -14.11 -16.78
C PHE A 121 -6.85 -14.22 -15.33
N ARG A 122 -6.18 -13.18 -14.82
CA ARG A 122 -5.68 -13.12 -13.44
C ARG A 122 -6.78 -13.16 -12.38
N ASP A 123 -7.99 -12.71 -12.70
CA ASP A 123 -9.11 -12.70 -11.76
C ASP A 123 -9.70 -14.12 -11.59
N ARG A 124 -9.18 -15.14 -12.29
CA ARG A 124 -9.55 -16.55 -12.12
C ARG A 124 -8.75 -17.28 -11.02
N PHE A 125 -7.72 -16.63 -10.49
CA PHE A 125 -6.83 -17.17 -9.47
C PHE A 125 -6.87 -16.24 -8.26
N HIS A 126 -7.04 -16.79 -7.07
CA HIS A 126 -7.32 -16.03 -5.85
C HIS A 126 -6.28 -16.24 -4.74
N SER A 127 -5.38 -17.22 -4.91
CA SER A 127 -4.45 -17.64 -3.86
C SER A 127 -3.00 -17.31 -4.21
N LEU A 128 -2.61 -17.41 -5.47
CA LEU A 128 -1.21 -17.28 -5.89
C LEU A 128 -0.96 -16.17 -6.90
N SER A 129 0.22 -15.56 -6.79
CA SER A 129 0.75 -14.68 -7.82
C SER A 129 2.25 -14.91 -8.01
N VAL A 130 2.66 -14.91 -9.27
CA VAL A 130 4.07 -14.93 -9.66
C VAL A 130 4.43 -13.51 -10.06
N CYS A 131 5.32 -12.89 -9.29
CA CYS A 131 5.74 -11.51 -9.51
C CYS A 131 7.23 -11.50 -9.84
N ASP A 132 7.62 -10.79 -10.90
CA ASP A 132 8.97 -10.26 -11.03
C ASP A 132 9.32 -9.37 -9.81
N LEU A 133 10.56 -9.49 -9.35
CA LEU A 133 11.15 -8.73 -8.23
C LEU A 133 11.66 -7.34 -8.63
N THR A 134 11.51 -7.00 -9.90
CA THR A 134 11.93 -5.71 -10.44
C THR A 134 10.88 -5.22 -11.41
N SER A 135 10.69 -3.90 -11.44
CA SER A 135 9.97 -3.20 -12.50
C SER A 135 10.79 -1.99 -12.92
N LYS A 136 10.18 -1.05 -13.64
CA LYS A 136 10.86 0.18 -14.05
C LYS A 136 9.98 1.42 -13.99
N ILE A 137 10.65 2.56 -13.88
CA ILE A 137 10.14 3.91 -14.08
C ILE A 137 10.98 4.54 -15.19
N ASN A 138 10.38 4.84 -16.36
CA ASN A 138 11.11 5.48 -17.46
C ASN A 138 12.51 4.88 -17.74
N GLU A 139 12.63 3.53 -17.71
CA GLU A 139 13.86 2.74 -17.82
C GLU A 139 14.75 2.61 -16.56
N VAL A 140 14.50 3.36 -15.49
CA VAL A 140 15.16 3.18 -14.19
C VAL A 140 14.61 1.93 -13.50
N PRO A 141 15.44 0.91 -13.20
CA PRO A 141 14.97 -0.29 -12.52
C PRO A 141 14.61 0.02 -11.07
N VAL A 142 13.55 -0.62 -10.59
CA VAL A 142 13.11 -0.55 -9.20
C VAL A 142 12.91 -1.96 -8.68
N SER A 143 13.55 -2.30 -7.57
CA SER A 143 13.39 -3.61 -6.92
C SER A 143 12.22 -3.65 -5.95
N PHE A 144 11.73 -4.86 -5.67
CA PHE A 144 10.71 -5.13 -4.67
C PHE A 144 11.31 -5.93 -3.51
N ASP A 145 11.06 -5.48 -2.29
CA ASP A 145 11.36 -6.20 -1.06
C ASP A 145 10.05 -6.61 -0.38
N VAL A 146 9.83 -7.91 -0.20
CA VAL A 146 8.60 -8.44 0.40
C VAL A 146 8.91 -8.88 1.83
N LYS A 147 8.16 -8.37 2.80
CA LYS A 147 8.36 -8.67 4.23
C LYS A 147 7.07 -9.15 4.86
N VAL A 148 7.17 -10.11 5.79
CA VAL A 148 6.05 -10.46 6.68
C VAL A 148 6.27 -9.79 8.03
N ILE A 149 5.28 -9.04 8.49
CA ILE A 149 5.25 -8.44 9.81
C ILE A 149 4.24 -9.20 10.65
N GLY A 150 4.72 -9.86 11.71
CA GLY A 150 3.89 -10.71 12.54
C GLY A 150 3.00 -9.95 13.54
N VAL A 151 2.20 -10.71 14.29
CA VAL A 151 1.29 -10.18 15.32
C VAL A 151 1.94 -9.92 16.70
N SER A 152 3.24 -10.18 16.86
CA SER A 152 3.94 -9.93 18.12
C SER A 152 3.79 -8.47 18.55
N ARG A 153 3.39 -8.20 19.80
CA ARG A 153 3.32 -6.82 20.31
C ARG A 153 4.68 -6.14 20.41
N LYS A 154 5.76 -6.91 20.47
CA LYS A 154 7.11 -6.35 20.56
C LYS A 154 7.56 -5.85 19.20
N ASP A 155 7.70 -6.77 18.26
CA ASP A 155 8.35 -6.54 16.95
C ASP A 155 7.34 -6.53 15.78
N GLY A 156 6.04 -6.49 16.07
CA GLY A 156 4.95 -6.57 15.09
C GLY A 156 3.79 -5.64 15.46
N VAL A 157 2.58 -5.94 14.98
CA VAL A 157 1.43 -5.00 15.06
C VAL A 157 0.44 -5.27 16.19
N GLY A 158 0.59 -6.37 16.92
CA GLY A 158 -0.43 -6.86 17.85
C GLY A 158 -1.64 -7.45 17.11
N SER A 159 -2.19 -8.53 17.65
CA SER A 159 -3.46 -9.10 17.19
C SER A 159 -4.64 -8.36 17.82
N VAL A 160 -5.67 -8.09 17.01
CA VAL A 160 -6.94 -7.51 17.45
C VAL A 160 -8.07 -8.23 16.72
N GLU A 161 -8.91 -8.95 17.46
CA GLU A 161 -10.09 -9.61 16.90
C GLU A 161 -11.24 -8.60 16.74
N ASN A 162 -11.94 -8.67 15.61
CA ASN A 162 -13.24 -8.02 15.38
C ASN A 162 -13.28 -6.51 15.65
N ARG A 163 -12.23 -5.77 15.26
CA ARG A 163 -12.21 -4.31 15.31
C ARG A 163 -12.71 -3.71 13.99
N PRO A 164 -13.53 -2.64 14.01
CA PRO A 164 -13.78 -1.87 12.80
C PRO A 164 -12.47 -1.24 12.28
N ASP A 165 -12.29 -1.23 10.97
CA ASP A 165 -11.15 -0.55 10.33
C ASP A 165 -11.27 0.96 10.58
N ILE A 166 -10.54 1.50 11.56
CA ILE A 166 -10.52 2.93 11.90
C ILE A 166 -9.15 3.49 11.53
N PHE A 167 -9.13 4.65 10.88
CA PHE A 167 -7.90 5.34 10.54
C PHE A 167 -8.00 6.81 10.96
N ARG A 168 -6.89 7.29 11.49
CA ARG A 168 -6.72 8.65 12.01
C ARG A 168 -5.76 9.42 11.13
N PHE A 169 -6.22 10.56 10.64
CA PHE A 169 -5.37 11.55 10.00
C PHE A 169 -4.99 12.62 11.01
N ILE A 170 -3.69 12.91 11.10
CA ILE A 170 -3.18 14.03 11.89
C ILE A 170 -2.70 15.09 10.91
N PRO A 171 -3.49 16.16 10.71
CA PRO A 171 -3.05 17.29 9.91
C PRO A 171 -1.94 18.02 10.65
N VAL A 172 -0.85 18.29 9.96
CA VAL A 172 0.32 19.00 10.45
C VAL A 172 0.77 19.99 9.39
N ALA A 173 1.48 21.02 9.83
CA ALA A 173 1.75 22.21 9.04
C ALA A 173 0.44 22.75 8.44
N ILE A 174 -0.33 23.40 9.32
CA ILE A 174 -1.66 23.92 8.99
C ILE A 174 -1.52 25.34 8.49
N ASP A 175 -0.64 26.13 9.12
CA ASP A 175 -0.42 27.52 8.78
C ASP A 175 0.52 27.67 7.56
N LYS A 176 0.37 28.75 6.80
CA LYS A 176 1.24 29.08 5.65
C LYS A 176 2.74 29.16 6.02
N ASP A 177 3.04 29.47 7.27
CA ASP A 177 4.38 29.73 7.79
C ASP A 177 4.98 28.50 8.49
N ASP A 178 4.22 27.41 8.65
CA ASP A 178 4.72 26.14 9.18
C ASP A 178 5.67 25.42 8.20
N LEU A 179 5.69 25.85 6.93
CA LEU A 179 6.49 25.28 5.86
C LEU A 179 7.41 26.34 5.23
N ASN A 180 8.71 26.18 5.46
CA ASN A 180 9.77 26.88 4.77
C ASN A 180 10.01 26.24 3.40
N VAL A 181 10.10 27.08 2.38
CA VAL A 181 10.36 26.67 1.00
C VAL A 181 11.63 27.38 0.54
N SER A 182 12.62 26.62 0.08
CA SER A 182 13.86 27.15 -0.49
C SER A 182 14.06 26.67 -1.92
N GLN A 183 14.68 27.53 -2.74
CA GLN A 183 15.12 27.21 -4.09
C GLN A 183 16.64 27.16 -4.13
N GLU A 184 17.19 26.19 -4.84
CA GLU A 184 18.59 26.20 -5.24
C GLU A 184 18.72 25.94 -6.74
N PHE A 185 19.69 26.58 -7.40
CA PHE A 185 20.02 26.28 -8.79
C PHE A 185 21.39 25.60 -8.83
N ARG A 186 21.41 24.32 -9.18
CA ARG A 186 22.61 23.47 -9.18
C ARG A 186 22.71 22.72 -10.51
N ASN A 187 23.90 22.75 -11.12
CA ASN A 187 24.20 22.01 -12.36
C ASN A 187 23.21 22.22 -13.51
N GLY A 188 22.65 23.44 -13.66
CA GLY A 188 21.70 23.74 -14.73
C GLY A 188 20.23 23.45 -14.40
N GLN A 189 19.93 22.93 -13.21
CA GLN A 189 18.59 22.53 -12.76
C GLN A 189 18.16 23.34 -11.54
N ASP A 190 16.90 23.76 -11.51
CA ASP A 190 16.28 24.32 -10.31
C ASP A 190 15.77 23.19 -9.41
N PHE A 191 16.03 23.32 -8.10
CA PHE A 191 15.61 22.41 -7.05
C PHE A 191 14.72 23.13 -6.02
N ILE A 192 13.70 22.43 -5.50
CA ILE A 192 12.85 22.86 -4.38
C ILE A 192 13.07 21.99 -3.16
N ASP A 193 13.24 22.63 -2.02
CA ASP A 193 13.30 21.96 -0.73
C ASP A 193 12.19 22.49 0.19
N PHE A 194 11.62 21.59 0.99
CA PHE A 194 10.51 21.81 1.89
C PHE A 194 10.90 21.40 3.30
N LYS A 195 10.91 22.36 4.23
CA LYS A 195 11.25 22.10 5.64
C LYS A 195 10.17 22.63 6.55
N VAL A 196 9.81 21.83 7.55
CA VAL A 196 9.00 22.30 8.66
C VAL A 196 9.73 23.43 9.40
N SER A 197 9.03 24.52 9.69
CA SER A 197 9.60 25.70 10.35
C SER A 197 9.86 25.46 11.83
N ASP A 198 9.01 24.67 12.48
CA ASP A 198 9.12 24.33 13.90
C ASP A 198 8.86 22.84 14.11
N GLY A 199 9.95 22.06 14.16
CA GLY A 199 9.88 20.62 14.41
C GLY A 199 9.32 20.25 15.79
N ALA A 200 9.47 21.13 16.80
CA ALA A 200 8.93 20.88 18.13
C ALA A 200 7.40 21.03 18.15
N ARG A 201 6.86 22.03 17.46
CA ARG A 201 5.42 22.20 17.25
C ARG A 201 4.83 21.01 16.50
N VAL A 202 5.48 20.56 15.41
CA VAL A 202 5.04 19.39 14.64
C VAL A 202 5.01 18.13 15.51
N LYS A 203 6.10 17.87 16.24
CA LYS A 203 6.15 16.73 17.18
C LYS A 203 5.02 16.77 18.20
N ALA A 204 4.79 17.92 18.85
CA ALA A 204 3.74 18.07 19.83
C ALA A 204 2.36 17.79 19.22
N CYS A 205 2.05 18.38 18.06
CA CYS A 205 0.81 18.14 17.33
C CYS A 205 0.60 16.66 17.00
N VAL A 206 1.65 15.96 16.55
CA VAL A 206 1.56 14.52 16.26
C VAL A 206 1.34 13.69 17.52
N LEU A 207 2.08 13.95 18.60
CA LEU A 207 1.90 13.20 19.84
C LEU A 207 0.51 13.44 20.43
N ASP A 208 0.02 14.68 20.40
CA ASP A 208 -1.34 15.03 20.82
C ASP A 208 -2.39 14.30 19.98
N GLY A 209 -2.25 14.31 18.64
CA GLY A 209 -3.17 13.59 17.75
C GLY A 209 -3.13 12.06 17.92
N ILE A 210 -1.96 11.49 18.24
CA ILE A 210 -1.81 10.06 18.53
C ILE A 210 -2.62 9.67 19.77
N VAL A 211 -2.55 10.45 20.84
CA VAL A 211 -3.21 10.13 22.12
C VAL A 211 -4.63 10.65 22.22
N ALA A 212 -5.05 11.53 21.30
CA ALA A 212 -6.38 12.11 21.31
C ALA A 212 -7.47 11.11 20.93
N GLY A 213 -8.72 11.43 21.26
CA GLY A 213 -9.90 10.64 20.87
C GLY A 213 -10.13 9.38 21.68
N ASP A 214 -11.38 8.92 21.67
CA ASP A 214 -11.82 7.75 22.43
C ASP A 214 -11.70 6.44 21.62
N ASN A 215 -11.56 6.56 20.29
CA ASN A 215 -11.34 5.42 19.43
C ASN A 215 -9.85 5.09 19.40
N GLU A 216 -9.55 3.81 19.38
CA GLU A 216 -8.22 3.34 19.05
C GLU A 216 -8.16 3.04 17.53
N PRO A 217 -7.31 3.73 16.74
CA PRO A 217 -7.26 3.53 15.30
C PRO A 217 -6.35 2.34 14.91
N ASP A 218 -6.63 1.65 13.81
CA ASP A 218 -5.68 0.72 13.20
C ASP A 218 -4.48 1.47 12.62
N PHE A 219 -4.73 2.60 11.95
CA PHE A 219 -3.70 3.41 11.30
C PHE A 219 -3.74 4.85 11.81
N VAL A 220 -2.59 5.39 12.15
CA VAL A 220 -2.38 6.83 12.31
C VAL A 220 -1.49 7.31 11.16
N ILE A 221 -1.88 8.40 10.48
CA ILE A 221 -1.23 8.84 9.24
C ILE A 221 -0.91 10.32 9.29
N VAL A 222 0.34 10.65 8.98
CA VAL A 222 0.86 12.02 8.85
C VAL A 222 1.29 12.27 7.39
N PRO A 223 1.18 13.51 6.86
CA PRO A 223 1.58 13.87 5.49
C PRO A 223 3.09 13.80 5.19
N GLU A 224 3.42 14.02 3.91
CA GLU A 224 4.78 14.10 3.38
C GLU A 224 5.53 15.34 3.89
N PHE A 225 6.85 15.23 4.07
CA PHE A 225 7.78 16.29 4.52
C PHE A 225 7.62 16.83 5.94
N MET A 226 6.72 16.25 6.73
CA MET A 226 6.41 16.74 8.07
C MET A 226 7.33 16.19 9.15
N ILE A 227 7.87 14.99 8.96
CA ILE A 227 8.58 14.25 10.00
C ILE A 227 9.97 13.88 9.49
N THR A 228 10.95 14.68 9.87
CA THR A 228 12.37 14.37 9.60
C THR A 228 12.83 13.16 10.41
N GLU A 229 13.98 12.61 10.06
CA GLU A 229 14.55 11.46 10.76
C GLU A 229 14.68 11.66 12.28
N ASN A 230 15.13 12.84 12.71
CA ASN A 230 15.29 13.16 14.13
C ASN A 230 13.93 13.23 14.85
N ILE A 231 12.95 13.90 14.25
CA ILE A 231 11.61 14.03 14.82
C ILE A 231 10.95 12.65 14.94
N ALA A 232 11.10 11.79 13.94
CA ALA A 232 10.62 10.41 14.00
C ALA A 232 11.26 9.62 15.16
N GLY A 233 12.56 9.80 15.41
CA GLY A 233 13.25 9.18 16.54
C GLY A 233 12.69 9.65 17.89
N GLU A 234 12.47 10.96 18.04
CA GLU A 234 11.88 11.54 19.25
C GLU A 234 10.44 11.08 19.49
N ILE A 235 9.63 10.97 18.43
CA ILE A 235 8.26 10.45 18.50
C ILE A 235 8.29 8.97 18.90
N SER A 236 9.16 8.16 18.29
CA SER A 236 9.39 6.77 18.66
C SER A 236 9.71 6.63 20.16
N ASP A 237 10.65 7.42 20.68
CA ASP A 237 11.01 7.41 22.09
C ASP A 237 9.88 7.86 23.03
N ALA A 238 9.02 8.77 22.57
CA ALA A 238 7.84 9.19 23.32
C ALA A 238 6.78 8.09 23.38
N ILE A 239 6.51 7.41 22.26
CA ILE A 239 5.58 6.27 22.18
C ILE A 239 6.13 5.09 22.98
N PHE A 240 7.43 4.81 22.92
CA PHE A 240 8.03 3.72 23.69
C PHE A 240 7.82 3.92 25.21
N ARG A 241 7.93 5.17 25.68
CA ARG A 241 7.69 5.54 27.09
C ARG A 241 6.20 5.52 27.45
N ASN A 242 5.33 5.90 26.52
CA ASN A 242 3.89 5.93 26.69
C ASN A 242 3.21 5.24 25.50
N PRO A 243 3.13 3.89 25.50
CA PRO A 243 2.54 3.15 24.39
C PRO A 243 1.12 3.62 24.12
N ALA A 244 0.84 3.86 22.83
CA ALA A 244 -0.45 4.35 22.39
C ALA A 244 -1.33 3.20 21.89
N SER A 245 -2.62 3.47 21.76
CA SER A 245 -3.62 2.49 21.33
C SER A 245 -3.84 2.61 19.81
N TYR A 246 -2.84 2.25 19.02
CA TYR A 246 -2.99 2.05 17.57
C TYR A 246 -2.20 0.83 17.12
N ARG A 247 -2.41 0.35 15.89
CA ARG A 247 -1.64 -0.82 15.39
C ARG A 247 -0.42 -0.37 14.59
N LEU A 248 -0.64 0.57 13.67
CA LEU A 248 0.38 1.13 12.81
C LEU A 248 0.33 2.66 12.80
N PHE A 249 1.51 3.28 12.81
CA PHE A 249 1.69 4.71 12.66
C PHE A 249 2.63 4.98 11.48
N LEU A 250 2.10 5.61 10.43
CA LEU A 250 2.87 6.17 9.34
C LEU A 250 3.36 7.55 9.76
N ALA A 251 4.62 7.60 10.21
CA ALA A 251 5.28 8.79 10.72
C ALA A 251 5.69 9.74 9.58
N GLY A 252 4.71 10.18 8.79
CA GLY A 252 4.88 11.09 7.66
C GLY A 252 6.03 10.67 6.75
N THR A 253 6.60 11.66 6.08
CA THR A 253 7.93 11.53 5.47
C THR A 253 8.76 12.77 5.77
N GLY A 254 10.06 12.72 5.49
CA GLY A 254 10.93 13.88 5.58
C GLY A 254 12.37 13.55 5.25
N ALA A 255 13.22 14.57 5.27
CA ALA A 255 14.66 14.43 5.01
C ALA A 255 15.32 13.50 6.04
N THR A 256 16.12 12.56 5.55
CA THR A 256 17.03 11.73 6.33
C THR A 256 18.35 12.46 6.61
N LEU A 257 19.11 11.97 7.57
CA LEU A 257 20.49 12.39 7.80
C LEU A 257 21.45 11.81 6.75
N GLU A 258 21.13 10.64 6.21
CA GLU A 258 21.82 10.04 5.08
C GLU A 258 21.51 10.83 3.80
N GLU A 259 22.53 11.03 2.97
CA GLU A 259 22.44 11.75 1.70
C GLU A 259 23.10 10.95 0.57
N GLU A 260 22.63 11.16 -0.65
CA GLU A 260 23.24 10.72 -1.90
C GLU A 260 23.47 11.94 -2.79
N ASP A 261 24.70 12.12 -3.27
CA ASP A 261 25.11 13.27 -4.09
C ASP A 261 24.71 14.65 -3.50
N GLY A 262 24.70 14.76 -2.16
CA GLY A 262 24.34 15.96 -1.43
C GLY A 262 22.83 16.24 -1.37
N GLN A 263 22.00 15.21 -1.58
CA GLN A 263 20.55 15.26 -1.42
C GLN A 263 20.11 14.23 -0.38
N SER A 264 19.32 14.65 0.62
CA SER A 264 18.74 13.73 1.60
C SER A 264 17.66 12.85 0.98
N TRP A 265 17.38 11.69 1.57
CA TRP A 265 16.24 10.87 1.16
C TRP A 265 14.94 11.44 1.73
N ASN A 266 13.85 11.38 0.96
CA ASN A 266 12.49 11.55 1.47
C ASN A 266 11.96 10.19 1.93
N GLU A 267 12.01 9.92 3.24
CA GLU A 267 11.74 8.59 3.80
C GLU A 267 10.49 8.59 4.69
N ALA A 268 9.59 7.64 4.44
CA ALA A 268 8.49 7.27 5.31
C ALA A 268 8.88 6.16 6.29
N ARG A 269 8.33 6.19 7.50
CA ARG A 269 8.57 5.16 8.52
C ARG A 269 7.24 4.63 9.04
N MET A 270 7.07 3.31 8.97
CA MET A 270 5.94 2.66 9.61
C MET A 270 6.37 2.12 10.98
N MET A 271 5.71 2.58 12.03
CA MET A 271 5.95 2.20 13.41
C MET A 271 4.78 1.40 13.99
N ASN A 272 5.06 0.54 14.97
CA ASN A 272 4.00 -0.09 15.78
C ASN A 272 3.61 0.76 17.00
N ALA A 273 2.63 0.28 17.77
CA ALA A 273 2.14 0.87 19.02
C ALA A 273 3.20 1.17 20.10
N ARG A 274 4.43 0.65 19.93
CA ARG A 274 5.56 0.81 20.86
C ARG A 274 6.65 1.74 20.33
N GLY A 275 6.41 2.39 19.19
CA GLY A 275 7.38 3.26 18.52
C GLY A 275 8.43 2.49 17.70
N GLN A 276 8.37 1.15 17.64
CA GLN A 276 9.35 0.39 16.88
C GLN A 276 9.08 0.52 15.38
N VAL A 277 10.09 0.94 14.62
CA VAL A 277 10.04 0.95 13.16
C VAL A 277 10.00 -0.48 12.63
N LEU A 278 8.93 -0.80 11.92
CA LEU A 278 8.71 -2.10 11.29
C LEU A 278 9.30 -2.15 9.88
N TRP A 279 9.11 -1.07 9.10
CA TRP A 279 9.79 -0.87 7.83
C TRP A 279 9.87 0.61 7.45
N ARG A 280 10.66 0.90 6.42
CA ARG A 280 10.92 2.22 5.87
C ARG A 280 10.65 2.21 4.37
N GLN A 281 10.23 3.32 3.81
CA GLN A 281 10.08 3.50 2.37
C GLN A 281 10.70 4.83 1.95
N ARG A 282 11.72 4.79 1.08
CA ARG A 282 12.27 5.98 0.44
C ARG A 282 11.45 6.32 -0.80
N LYS A 283 11.18 7.59 -1.05
CA LYS A 283 10.47 8.04 -2.25
C LYS A 283 11.26 7.64 -3.48
N ILE A 284 10.60 7.06 -4.47
CA ILE A 284 11.25 6.48 -5.66
C ILE A 284 11.23 7.49 -6.81
N TRP A 285 10.15 8.24 -6.95
CA TRP A 285 9.95 9.18 -8.04
C TRP A 285 9.82 10.60 -7.50
N GLN A 286 10.84 11.42 -7.74
CA GLN A 286 10.87 12.82 -7.37
C GLN A 286 9.81 13.64 -8.12
N ALA A 287 9.22 14.65 -7.47
CA ALA A 287 8.33 15.56 -8.16
C ALA A 287 9.10 16.47 -9.11
N ASP A 288 8.64 16.53 -10.36
CA ASP A 288 8.99 17.58 -11.31
C ASP A 288 7.81 18.57 -11.35
N LEU A 289 8.08 19.83 -11.03
CA LEU A 289 7.10 20.91 -10.97
C LEU A 289 7.29 21.86 -12.15
N PRO A 290 6.51 21.73 -13.23
CA PRO A 290 6.49 22.74 -14.29
C PRO A 290 6.13 24.12 -13.74
N CYS A 291 6.62 25.20 -14.37
CA CYS A 291 6.39 26.58 -13.89
C CYS A 291 4.93 26.87 -13.53
N ALA A 292 3.99 26.52 -14.41
CA ALA A 292 2.57 26.75 -14.19
C ALA A 292 2.00 26.01 -12.97
N ARG A 293 2.61 24.90 -12.56
CA ARG A 293 2.23 24.16 -11.35
C ARG A 293 2.88 24.77 -10.11
N ALA A 294 4.16 25.15 -10.19
CA ALA A 294 4.86 25.86 -9.13
C ALA A 294 4.12 27.18 -8.77
N ASP A 295 3.76 27.97 -9.78
CA ASP A 295 2.97 29.20 -9.64
C ASP A 295 1.63 28.94 -8.91
N LYS A 296 0.92 27.87 -9.31
CA LYS A 296 -0.35 27.46 -8.68
C LYS A 296 -0.20 27.04 -7.23
N LEU A 297 0.97 26.57 -6.82
CA LEU A 297 1.28 26.17 -5.45
C LEU A 297 1.77 27.33 -4.59
N GLY A 298 1.96 28.52 -5.19
CA GLY A 298 2.56 29.66 -4.51
C GLY A 298 4.02 29.39 -4.10
N VAL A 299 4.68 28.44 -4.78
CA VAL A 299 6.10 28.14 -4.59
C VAL A 299 6.84 28.68 -5.81
N PHE A 300 7.67 29.67 -5.56
CA PHE A 300 8.61 30.35 -6.47
C PHE A 300 8.15 31.59 -7.25
N PRO A 301 9.03 32.62 -7.31
CA PRO A 301 8.90 33.76 -8.21
C PRO A 301 9.74 33.66 -9.50
N THR A 302 10.66 32.69 -9.68
CA THR A 302 11.46 32.57 -10.92
C THR A 302 11.97 31.15 -11.19
N VAL A 303 11.57 30.56 -12.33
CA VAL A 303 12.06 29.27 -12.83
C VAL A 303 13.07 29.52 -13.96
N LYS A 304 14.29 28.97 -13.88
CA LYS A 304 15.35 29.19 -14.89
C LYS A 304 15.46 28.05 -15.88
N SER A 305 15.25 26.82 -15.42
CA SER A 305 15.42 25.57 -16.19
C SER A 305 14.14 25.06 -16.87
N GLY A 306 13.01 25.76 -16.70
CA GLY A 306 11.69 25.41 -17.26
C GLY A 306 10.83 24.53 -16.36
N SER A 307 11.43 23.85 -15.39
CA SER A 307 10.74 23.15 -14.31
C SER A 307 11.60 23.12 -13.05
N ILE A 308 11.01 22.74 -11.91
CA ILE A 308 11.70 22.67 -10.63
C ILE A 308 11.59 21.26 -10.07
N MET A 309 12.73 20.64 -9.83
CA MET A 309 12.82 19.29 -9.29
C MET A 309 12.78 19.33 -7.77
N GLU A 310 12.17 18.34 -7.14
CA GLU A 310 12.28 18.14 -5.70
C GLU A 310 13.73 17.84 -5.27
N ASP A 311 14.21 18.48 -4.21
CA ASP A 311 15.58 18.34 -3.72
C ASP A 311 15.73 17.15 -2.76
N ASN A 312 15.69 15.94 -3.30
CA ASN A 312 15.99 14.73 -2.56
C ASN A 312 16.70 13.69 -3.41
N ALA A 313 17.16 12.60 -2.80
CA ALA A 313 17.65 11.45 -3.54
C ALA A 313 16.50 10.53 -3.98
N SER A 314 16.71 9.80 -5.07
CA SER A 314 15.70 8.94 -5.72
C SER A 314 15.87 7.48 -5.29
N GLY A 315 14.92 6.95 -4.51
CA GLY A 315 14.96 5.57 -4.06
C GLY A 315 14.87 4.55 -5.20
N GLU A 316 15.43 3.35 -4.99
CA GLU A 316 15.45 2.27 -5.99
C GLU A 316 14.67 1.01 -5.56
N ASN A 317 14.07 1.02 -4.37
CA ASN A 317 13.39 -0.14 -3.80
C ASN A 317 12.01 0.21 -3.22
N LEU A 318 11.01 -0.59 -3.56
CA LEU A 318 9.67 -0.53 -2.98
C LEU A 318 9.44 -1.70 -2.02
N VAL A 319 9.04 -1.39 -0.79
CA VAL A 319 8.72 -2.38 0.24
C VAL A 319 7.25 -2.78 0.17
N ILE A 320 7.01 -4.09 0.15
CA ILE A 320 5.69 -4.73 0.18
C ILE A 320 5.58 -5.47 1.51
N ALA A 321 4.82 -4.89 2.45
CA ALA A 321 4.72 -5.42 3.80
C ALA A 321 3.42 -6.23 3.95
N ASP A 322 3.54 -7.54 4.04
CA ASP A 322 2.47 -8.44 4.46
C ASP A 322 2.31 -8.35 5.98
N VAL A 323 1.37 -7.54 6.44
CA VAL A 323 1.11 -7.35 7.86
C VAL A 323 0.03 -8.33 8.31
N GLU A 324 0.39 -9.28 9.18
CA GLU A 324 -0.57 -10.23 9.74
C GLU A 324 -1.71 -9.47 10.45
N ASP A 325 -2.94 -9.96 10.30
CA ASP A 325 -4.17 -9.35 10.85
C ASP A 325 -4.52 -7.94 10.29
N LEU A 326 -3.80 -7.41 9.29
CA LEU A 326 -4.14 -6.13 8.63
C LEU A 326 -4.22 -6.22 7.11
N GLY A 327 -3.34 -7.02 6.51
CA GLY A 327 -3.25 -7.21 5.07
C GLY A 327 -1.91 -6.74 4.49
N ARG A 328 -1.83 -6.76 3.17
CA ARG A 328 -0.65 -6.27 2.44
C ARG A 328 -0.69 -4.75 2.34
N CYS A 329 0.37 -4.12 2.83
CA CYS A 329 0.56 -2.67 2.93
C CYS A 329 1.67 -2.21 1.99
N VAL A 330 1.44 -1.10 1.28
CA VAL A 330 2.43 -0.42 0.44
C VAL A 330 2.37 1.09 0.72
N ILE A 331 3.53 1.74 0.77
CA ILE A 331 3.62 3.20 0.88
C ILE A 331 4.08 3.74 -0.48
N LEU A 332 3.32 4.66 -1.07
CA LEU A 332 3.67 5.36 -2.30
C LEU A 332 3.69 6.85 -2.01
N ILE A 333 4.89 7.43 -1.89
CA ILE A 333 5.04 8.82 -1.45
C ILE A 333 4.74 9.75 -2.62
N CYS A 334 3.65 10.52 -2.51
CA CYS A 334 3.25 11.54 -3.47
C CYS A 334 3.30 11.07 -4.94
N GLN A 335 4.30 11.52 -5.71
CA GLN A 335 4.45 11.22 -7.12
C GLN A 335 4.66 9.73 -7.43
N ASP A 336 5.08 8.91 -6.44
CA ASP A 336 5.18 7.46 -6.57
C ASP A 336 3.85 6.79 -6.98
N VAL A 337 2.69 7.35 -6.65
CA VAL A 337 1.39 6.77 -7.05
C VAL A 337 1.11 6.95 -8.56
N LYS A 338 1.78 7.92 -9.19
CA LYS A 338 1.74 8.15 -10.64
C LYS A 338 2.79 7.34 -11.40
N ALA A 339 3.68 6.63 -10.70
CA ALA A 339 4.79 5.93 -11.30
C ALA A 339 4.33 4.81 -12.23
N SER A 340 4.28 5.04 -13.54
CA SER A 340 3.90 4.00 -14.50
C SER A 340 5.13 3.52 -15.28
N PRO A 341 5.32 2.20 -15.50
CA PRO A 341 4.42 1.10 -15.16
C PRO A 341 4.50 0.58 -13.71
N LEU A 342 5.44 1.06 -12.89
CA LEU A 342 5.72 0.56 -11.53
C LEU A 342 4.46 0.35 -10.66
N THR A 343 3.69 1.40 -10.39
CA THR A 343 2.50 1.35 -9.55
C THR A 343 1.47 0.39 -10.12
N ASN A 344 1.20 0.44 -11.42
CA ASN A 344 0.24 -0.45 -12.07
C ASN A 344 0.64 -1.92 -11.86
N TYR A 345 1.92 -2.22 -12.02
CA TYR A 345 2.47 -3.55 -11.79
C TYR A 345 2.25 -4.01 -10.33
N VAL A 346 2.54 -3.15 -9.36
CA VAL A 346 2.37 -3.47 -7.93
C VAL A 346 0.90 -3.72 -7.60
N ILE A 347 0.02 -2.82 -8.03
CA ILE A 347 -1.41 -2.89 -7.78
C ILE A 347 -2.04 -4.14 -8.42
N ASP A 348 -1.62 -4.50 -9.64
CA ASP A 348 -2.22 -5.62 -10.37
C ASP A 348 -1.70 -7.00 -9.93
N ASN A 349 -0.41 -7.10 -9.58
CA ASN A 349 0.24 -8.38 -9.29
C ASN A 349 0.32 -8.68 -7.79
N PHE A 350 0.67 -7.70 -6.95
CA PHE A 350 0.73 -7.90 -5.51
C PHE A 350 -0.63 -7.65 -4.84
N GLN A 351 -1.53 -6.87 -5.45
CA GLN A 351 -2.88 -6.60 -4.95
C GLN A 351 -2.93 -6.21 -3.46
N PRO A 352 -2.29 -5.10 -3.07
CA PRO A 352 -2.27 -4.68 -1.67
C PRO A 352 -3.67 -4.48 -1.13
N ASP A 353 -3.84 -4.73 0.17
CA ASP A 353 -5.03 -4.35 0.92
C ASP A 353 -5.05 -2.83 1.15
N TRP A 354 -3.89 -2.27 1.50
CA TRP A 354 -3.73 -0.88 1.89
C TRP A 354 -2.60 -0.21 1.09
N VAL A 355 -2.89 0.98 0.58
CA VAL A 355 -1.93 1.86 -0.08
C VAL A 355 -1.94 3.20 0.65
N PHE A 356 -0.83 3.53 1.30
CA PHE A 356 -0.66 4.81 1.96
C PHE A 356 0.00 5.80 1.01
N VAL A 357 -0.58 7.00 0.89
CA VAL A 357 -0.10 8.05 0.00
C VAL A 357 0.10 9.33 0.82
N PRO A 358 1.18 9.42 1.62
CA PRO A 358 1.59 10.69 2.20
C PRO A 358 2.00 11.63 1.06
N LEU A 359 1.51 12.85 1.10
CA LEU A 359 1.58 13.77 -0.02
C LEU A 359 1.77 15.21 0.46
N LEU A 360 2.46 16.02 -0.33
CA LEU A 360 2.56 17.46 -0.17
C LEU A 360 1.96 18.15 -1.40
N ASP A 361 0.73 18.64 -1.25
CA ASP A 361 -0.02 19.42 -2.24
C ASP A 361 -0.97 20.34 -1.47
N PHE A 362 -1.66 21.23 -2.17
CA PHE A 362 -2.64 22.11 -1.55
C PHE A 362 -3.98 21.44 -1.22
N GLY A 363 -4.19 20.16 -1.55
CA GLY A 363 -5.43 19.45 -1.20
C GLY A 363 -5.59 18.11 -1.90
N VAL A 364 -6.59 17.33 -1.47
CA VAL A 364 -6.93 16.00 -2.01
C VAL A 364 -8.40 15.83 -2.41
N ASP A 365 -9.06 16.94 -2.74
CA ASP A 365 -10.45 16.98 -3.22
C ASP A 365 -10.69 16.11 -4.47
N GLU A 366 -11.96 15.82 -4.75
CA GLU A 366 -12.39 15.10 -5.95
C GLU A 366 -11.96 15.83 -7.23
N GLY A 367 -11.60 15.07 -8.27
CA GLY A 367 -11.09 15.61 -9.54
C GLY A 367 -9.65 16.13 -9.48
N ARG A 368 -9.00 16.06 -8.31
CA ARG A 368 -7.56 16.32 -8.22
C ARG A 368 -6.77 15.11 -8.64
N TRP A 369 -5.52 15.36 -9.03
CA TRP A 369 -4.67 14.32 -9.62
C TRP A 369 -4.48 13.09 -8.73
N SER A 370 -4.35 13.25 -7.41
CA SER A 370 -4.11 12.15 -6.46
C SER A 370 -5.39 11.34 -6.29
N HIS A 371 -6.52 12.01 -6.11
CA HIS A 371 -7.85 11.39 -6.11
C HIS A 371 -8.07 10.60 -7.41
N ASP A 372 -7.95 11.23 -8.57
CA ASP A 372 -8.21 10.61 -9.87
C ASP A 372 -7.31 9.40 -10.13
N ARG A 373 -6.04 9.48 -9.71
CA ARG A 373 -5.10 8.38 -9.86
C ARG A 373 -5.45 7.21 -8.95
N CYS A 374 -5.70 7.46 -7.66
CA CYS A 374 -6.11 6.41 -6.71
C CYS A 374 -7.46 5.79 -7.11
N TYR A 375 -8.41 6.63 -7.55
CA TYR A 375 -9.69 6.20 -8.09
C TYR A 375 -9.50 5.35 -9.35
N ALA A 376 -8.64 5.72 -10.29
CA ALA A 376 -8.36 4.89 -11.46
C ALA A 376 -7.79 3.52 -11.05
N LEU A 377 -6.78 3.50 -10.17
CA LEU A 377 -6.11 2.28 -9.71
C LEU A 377 -7.04 1.35 -8.91
N SER A 378 -7.96 1.88 -8.12
CA SER A 378 -8.95 1.07 -7.39
C SER A 378 -9.98 0.36 -8.29
N SER A 379 -9.90 0.56 -9.61
CA SER A 379 -10.65 -0.21 -10.60
C SER A 379 -9.99 -1.56 -10.92
N SER A 380 -8.67 -1.67 -10.76
CA SER A 380 -7.89 -2.85 -11.15
C SER A 380 -7.54 -3.77 -9.99
N SER A 381 -7.76 -3.33 -8.74
CA SER A 381 -7.50 -4.08 -7.51
C SER A 381 -8.57 -3.86 -6.44
N ALA A 382 -8.51 -4.66 -5.37
CA ALA A 382 -9.32 -4.48 -4.16
C ALA A 382 -8.69 -3.49 -3.14
N ALA A 383 -7.65 -2.77 -3.54
CA ALA A 383 -6.86 -1.92 -2.64
C ALA A 383 -7.66 -0.73 -2.12
N ARG A 384 -7.33 -0.32 -0.89
CA ARG A 384 -7.84 0.88 -0.23
C ARG A 384 -6.72 1.91 -0.12
N TYR A 385 -6.98 3.11 -0.60
CA TYR A 385 -6.01 4.19 -0.65
C TYR A 385 -6.28 5.16 0.49
N LEU A 386 -5.28 5.44 1.32
CA LEU A 386 -5.34 6.44 2.38
C LEU A 386 -4.35 7.55 2.03
N VAL A 387 -4.88 8.69 1.60
CA VAL A 387 -4.11 9.85 1.14
C VAL A 387 -4.14 10.92 2.22
N SER A 388 -2.99 11.50 2.56
CA SER A 388 -2.87 12.57 3.56
C SER A 388 -1.98 13.68 3.04
N THR A 389 -2.40 14.94 3.21
CA THR A 389 -1.67 16.14 2.80
C THR A 389 -1.58 17.18 3.91
N SER A 390 -0.50 17.96 3.91
CA SER A 390 -0.39 19.19 4.70
C SER A 390 -1.34 20.27 4.16
N LEU A 391 -1.75 21.20 5.02
CA LEU A 391 -2.58 22.36 4.63
C LEU A 391 -1.80 23.65 4.40
N SER A 392 -0.50 23.70 4.72
CA SER A 392 0.33 24.90 4.52
C SER A 392 0.29 25.41 3.09
N LEU A 393 0.30 24.52 2.09
CA LEU A 393 0.21 24.94 0.69
C LEU A 393 -1.20 25.44 0.32
N ALA A 394 -2.25 24.88 0.93
CA ALA A 394 -3.62 25.36 0.80
C ALA A 394 -3.78 26.79 1.34
N GLU A 395 -3.22 27.06 2.52
CA GLU A 395 -3.15 28.40 3.11
C GLU A 395 -2.34 29.39 2.26
N LYS A 396 -1.19 28.96 1.68
CA LYS A 396 -0.39 29.82 0.79
C LYS A 396 -1.16 30.27 -0.45
N VAL A 397 -2.04 29.42 -1.00
CA VAL A 397 -2.84 29.74 -2.20
C VAL A 397 -4.21 30.36 -1.85
N GLY A 398 -4.51 30.53 -0.56
CA GLY A 398 -5.73 31.17 -0.08
C GLY A 398 -6.98 30.30 -0.09
N ASP A 399 -6.84 28.97 -0.17
CA ASP A 399 -7.97 28.03 -0.18
C ASP A 399 -8.03 27.23 1.13
N LYS A 400 -8.80 27.75 2.09
CA LYS A 400 -8.90 27.20 3.47
C LYS A 400 -9.84 26.01 3.59
N ASN A 401 -10.65 25.76 2.57
CA ASN A 401 -11.70 24.76 2.60
C ASN A 401 -11.32 23.59 1.69
N LEU A 402 -10.09 23.10 1.77
CA LEU A 402 -9.66 21.91 1.03
C LEU A 402 -9.55 20.69 1.96
N PRO A 403 -9.92 19.49 1.49
CA PRO A 403 -9.70 18.27 2.26
C PRO A 403 -8.20 18.06 2.50
N CYS A 404 -7.82 17.74 3.74
CA CYS A 404 -6.47 17.38 4.13
C CYS A 404 -6.20 15.87 4.00
N ALA A 405 -7.24 15.05 3.87
CA ALA A 405 -7.09 13.63 3.63
C ALA A 405 -8.24 13.05 2.80
N SER A 406 -8.00 11.87 2.21
CA SER A 406 -9.02 11.11 1.51
C SER A 406 -8.83 9.61 1.70
N ALA A 407 -9.94 8.88 1.72
CA ALA A 407 -9.96 7.43 1.73
C ALA A 407 -10.74 6.95 0.51
N ILE A 408 -10.11 6.14 -0.35
CA ILE A 408 -10.70 5.66 -1.60
C ILE A 408 -10.69 4.14 -1.60
N GLY A 409 -11.87 3.56 -1.73
CA GLY A 409 -12.10 2.12 -1.73
C GLY A 409 -12.07 1.46 -3.10
N PRO A 410 -12.14 0.12 -3.11
CA PRO A 410 -12.23 -0.64 -4.35
C PRO A 410 -13.55 -0.38 -5.07
N LYS A 411 -13.57 -0.63 -6.38
CA LYS A 411 -14.82 -0.69 -7.15
C LYS A 411 -15.68 -1.87 -6.67
N ASP A 412 -16.97 -1.63 -6.46
CA ASP A 412 -17.93 -2.71 -6.27
C ASP A 412 -18.24 -3.43 -7.60
N SER A 413 -18.85 -4.61 -7.50
CA SER A 413 -19.26 -5.43 -8.65
C SER A 413 -20.44 -4.85 -9.43
N ASP A 414 -21.22 -3.96 -8.81
CA ASP A 414 -22.50 -3.50 -9.33
C ASP A 414 -22.35 -2.38 -10.38
N GLY A 415 -21.11 -1.92 -10.63
CA GLY A 415 -20.76 -1.19 -11.83
C GLY A 415 -21.21 0.28 -11.86
N GLU A 416 -22.01 0.73 -10.90
CA GLU A 416 -22.39 2.13 -10.78
C GLU A 416 -21.20 2.96 -10.25
N LYS A 417 -20.66 3.84 -11.11
CA LYS A 417 -19.54 4.75 -10.79
C LYS A 417 -19.77 5.60 -9.52
N ILE A 418 -21.03 5.77 -9.12
CA ILE A 418 -21.48 6.60 -7.98
C ILE A 418 -21.23 5.90 -6.63
N ASN A 419 -20.97 4.59 -6.60
CA ASN A 419 -20.95 3.79 -5.37
C ASN A 419 -19.56 3.43 -4.86
N ARG A 420 -18.49 3.92 -5.50
CA ARG A 420 -17.15 3.70 -4.96
C ARG A 420 -17.02 4.47 -3.63
N ALA A 421 -16.76 3.72 -2.56
CA ALA A 421 -16.57 4.27 -1.23
C ALA A 421 -15.42 5.30 -1.26
N ALA A 422 -15.75 6.58 -1.22
CA ALA A 422 -14.81 7.68 -1.18
C ALA A 422 -15.23 8.65 -0.07
N VAL A 423 -14.29 8.98 0.82
CA VAL A 423 -14.49 9.99 1.84
C VAL A 423 -13.39 11.02 1.74
N LEU A 424 -13.79 12.27 1.71
CA LEU A 424 -12.92 13.43 1.85
C LEU A 424 -12.98 13.89 3.31
N VAL A 425 -11.80 14.14 3.87
CA VAL A 425 -11.64 14.56 5.26
C VAL A 425 -11.23 16.01 5.27
N ARG A 426 -12.06 16.83 5.91
CA ARG A 426 -11.82 18.26 6.12
C ARG A 426 -11.57 18.46 7.60
N LEU A 427 -10.69 19.41 7.92
CA LEU A 427 -10.49 19.86 9.28
C LEU A 427 -11.71 20.68 9.70
N GLU A 428 -12.54 20.11 10.56
CA GLU A 428 -13.64 20.83 11.21
C GLU A 428 -13.19 21.20 12.62
N ASN A 429 -13.12 22.51 12.92
CA ASN A 429 -12.67 23.09 14.21
C ASN A 429 -11.16 22.93 14.50
N GLU A 430 -10.72 23.39 15.67
CA GLU A 430 -9.33 23.31 16.19
C GLU A 430 -8.91 21.87 16.59
N SER A 431 -9.51 20.83 16.00
CA SER A 431 -9.11 19.44 16.28
C SER A 431 -7.77 19.13 15.63
N ASN A 432 -6.85 18.50 16.39
CA ASN A 432 -5.55 18.07 15.87
C ASN A 432 -5.58 16.72 15.15
N TYR A 433 -6.77 16.12 14.96
CA TYR A 433 -6.94 14.85 14.26
C TYR A 433 -8.36 14.68 13.71
N VAL A 434 -8.52 13.73 12.78
CA VAL A 434 -9.82 13.24 12.32
C VAL A 434 -9.80 11.72 12.21
N ASP A 435 -10.76 11.07 12.89
CA ASP A 435 -11.01 9.64 12.77
C ASP A 435 -12.02 9.35 11.66
N VAL A 436 -11.74 8.32 10.88
CA VAL A 436 -12.64 7.80 9.86
C VAL A 436 -12.73 6.29 10.01
N SER A 437 -13.94 5.78 10.15
CA SER A 437 -14.21 4.35 10.06
C SER A 437 -14.50 3.97 8.61
N TRP A 438 -13.95 2.86 8.14
CA TRP A 438 -14.22 2.34 6.80
C TRP A 438 -15.72 2.06 6.57
N ASP A 439 -16.43 1.58 7.59
CA ASP A 439 -17.88 1.35 7.52
C ASP A 439 -18.65 2.65 7.30
N ALA A 440 -18.17 3.76 7.87
CA ALA A 440 -18.72 5.08 7.62
C ALA A 440 -18.43 5.57 6.18
N VAL A 441 -17.28 5.22 5.60
CA VAL A 441 -16.97 5.50 4.18
C VAL A 441 -18.00 4.80 3.28
N VAL A 442 -18.29 3.53 3.56
CA VAL A 442 -19.28 2.76 2.80
C VAL A 442 -20.69 3.34 3.00
N THR A 443 -21.06 3.71 4.22
CA THR A 443 -22.42 4.16 4.56
C THR A 443 -22.73 5.58 4.05
N LYS A 444 -21.80 6.54 4.17
CA LYS A 444 -21.99 7.90 3.63
C LYS A 444 -22.18 7.90 2.11
N THR A 445 -21.48 7.01 1.41
CA THR A 445 -21.64 6.82 -0.04
C THR A 445 -23.06 6.35 -0.38
N LYS A 446 -23.63 5.43 0.41
CA LYS A 446 -25.01 4.95 0.21
C LYS A 446 -26.09 6.01 0.50
N MET A 447 -25.81 6.99 1.37
CA MET A 447 -26.78 8.05 1.70
C MET A 447 -26.85 9.18 0.66
N MET A 448 -25.81 9.37 -0.16
CA MET A 448 -25.82 10.34 -1.27
C MET A 448 -26.62 9.85 -2.50
N ILE A 449 -27.14 8.63 -2.45
CA ILE A 449 -28.00 8.01 -3.46
C ILE A 449 -29.46 8.19 -3.01
N LYS A 450 -30.07 9.32 -3.36
CA LYS A 450 -31.52 9.50 -3.31
C LYS A 450 -32.03 10.26 -4.52
#